data_AF-A0A6G3QLJ6-F1
#
_entry.id   AF-A0A6G3QLJ6-F1
#
_cell.length_a   1.000
_cell.length_b   1.000
_cell.length_c   1.000
_cell.angle_alpha   90.00
_cell.angle_beta   90.00
_cell.angle_gamma   90.00
#
_symmetry.space_group_name_H-M   'P 1'
#
loop_
_entity.id
_entity.type
_entity.pdbx_description
1 polymer ?
#
loop_
_entity_poly.entity_id
_entity_poly.type
_entity_poly.pdbx_seq_one_letter_code
_entity_poly.pdbx_strand_id
1 'polypeptide(L)'
;MSVPATDRTANNELTAHTVESLSSWLADRIALYLRRTPSEIMPTVPLAEYGLDSVAALSLCGDIEEDFDLVLEPTVAWDYPTVAALAQHLAEELRAMEGENR
;
A
#
# COMPACT_ATOMS: atom_id res chain seq x y z
N MET A 1 19.43 -1.80 27.59
CA MET A 1 18.62 -2.69 26.73
C MET A 1 18.63 -2.09 25.34
N SER A 2 19.17 -2.84 24.39
CA SER A 2 19.52 -2.38 23.04
C SER A 2 18.28 -2.16 22.18
N VAL A 3 18.14 -0.96 21.63
CA VAL A 3 17.37 -0.73 20.40
C VAL A 3 18.39 -0.71 19.26
N PRO A 4 18.48 -1.73 18.40
CA PRO A 4 19.27 -1.63 17.19
C PRO A 4 18.56 -0.69 16.21
N ALA A 5 19.38 0.05 15.48
CA ALA A 5 18.98 0.98 14.44
C ALA A 5 17.98 0.34 13.45
N THR A 6 16.77 0.89 13.38
CA THR A 6 15.97 0.77 12.16
C THR A 6 16.51 1.83 11.20
N ASP A 7 17.48 1.35 10.42
CA ASP A 7 17.82 1.75 9.07
C ASP A 7 17.25 3.09 8.56
N ARG A 8 18.16 4.04 8.37
CA ARG A 8 17.94 5.36 7.75
C ARG A 8 18.07 5.28 6.22
N THR A 9 17.83 4.13 5.57
CA THR A 9 18.28 3.91 4.18
C THR A 9 17.16 3.71 3.14
N ALA A 10 15.88 3.67 3.48
CA ALA A 10 14.82 3.44 2.48
C ALA A 10 14.38 4.68 1.66
N ASN A 11 15.06 5.82 1.77
CA ASN A 11 14.62 7.09 1.15
C ASN A 11 15.18 7.36 -0.27
N ASN A 12 15.65 6.34 -1.01
CA ASN A 12 16.31 6.58 -2.32
C ASN A 12 15.88 5.65 -3.49
N GLU A 13 14.73 4.99 -3.43
CA GLU A 13 14.20 4.16 -4.54
C GLU A 13 12.74 4.49 -4.93
N LEU A 14 12.32 5.73 -4.70
CA LEU A 14 11.02 6.30 -5.13
C LEU A 14 10.80 6.30 -6.68
N THR A 15 11.63 5.61 -7.46
CA THR A 15 11.57 5.55 -8.92
C THR A 15 11.19 4.18 -9.48
N ALA A 16 11.05 3.16 -8.63
CA ALA A 16 10.63 1.84 -9.07
C ALA A 16 9.25 1.54 -8.46
N HIS A 17 8.19 1.81 -9.23
CA HIS A 17 6.80 1.41 -8.96
C HIS A 17 6.64 -0.13 -8.97
N THR A 18 7.37 -0.80 -8.08
CA THR A 18 7.40 -2.25 -7.95
C THR A 18 6.40 -2.68 -6.89
N VAL A 19 5.91 -3.91 -7.06
CA VAL A 19 4.95 -4.55 -6.14
C VAL A 19 5.48 -4.58 -4.71
N GLU A 20 6.80 -4.75 -4.52
CA GLU A 20 7.42 -4.81 -3.20
C GLU A 20 7.39 -3.45 -2.48
N SER A 21 7.81 -2.37 -3.17
CA SER A 21 7.75 -1.01 -2.62
C SER A 21 6.31 -0.58 -2.30
N LEU A 22 5.37 -0.88 -3.21
CA LEU A 22 3.95 -0.60 -3.01
C LEU A 22 3.36 -1.41 -1.85
N SER A 23 3.74 -2.68 -1.71
CA SER A 23 3.32 -3.52 -0.58
C SER A 23 3.81 -2.96 0.75
N SER A 24 5.07 -2.53 0.82
CA SER A 24 5.63 -1.93 2.04
C SER A 24 4.92 -0.63 2.39
N TRP A 25 4.67 0.23 1.40
CA TRP A 25 3.96 1.50 1.62
C TRP A 25 2.51 1.26 2.09
N LEU A 26 1.80 0.34 1.43
CA LEU A 26 0.43 -0.04 1.80
C LEU A 26 0.38 -0.61 3.22
N ALA A 27 1.30 -1.51 3.57
CA ALA A 27 1.38 -2.07 4.92
C ALA A 27 1.59 -1.00 5.99
N ASP A 28 2.42 0.02 5.71
CA ASP A 28 2.67 1.13 6.62
C ASP A 28 1.42 2.01 6.82
N ARG A 29 0.75 2.40 5.72
CA ARG A 29 -0.50 3.18 5.76
C ARG A 29 -1.61 2.43 6.49
N ILE A 30 -1.79 1.14 6.19
CA ILE A 30 -2.82 0.31 6.82
C ILE A 30 -2.52 0.11 8.31
N ALA A 31 -1.25 -0.11 8.68
CA ALA A 31 -0.84 -0.18 10.07
C ALA A 31 -1.16 1.12 10.82
N LEU A 32 -0.94 2.28 10.19
CA LEU A 32 -1.29 3.58 10.75
C LEU A 32 -2.81 3.71 11.01
N TYR A 33 -3.64 3.34 10.03
CA TYR A 33 -5.10 3.37 10.18
C TYR A 33 -5.61 2.45 11.27
N LEU A 34 -5.05 1.23 11.34
CA LEU A 34 -5.44 0.22 12.33
C LEU A 34 -4.75 0.40 13.69
N ARG A 35 -3.88 1.41 13.83
CA ARG A 35 -3.02 1.65 14.99
C ARG A 35 -2.22 0.41 15.41
N ARG A 36 -1.69 -0.31 14.43
CA ARG A 36 -0.84 -1.48 14.59
C ARG A 36 0.57 -1.19 14.11
N THR A 37 1.46 -2.17 14.26
CA THR A 37 2.79 -2.10 13.66
C THR A 37 2.76 -2.66 12.23
N PRO A 38 3.52 -2.09 11.28
CA PRO A 38 3.60 -2.62 9.91
C PRO A 38 4.11 -4.07 9.87
N SER A 39 4.91 -4.47 10.85
CA SER A 39 5.38 -5.85 11.04
C SER A 39 4.26 -6.86 11.30
N GLU A 40 3.10 -6.41 11.79
CA GLU A 40 1.93 -7.27 12.02
C GLU A 40 1.03 -7.39 10.78
N ILE A 41 1.20 -6.51 9.79
CA ILE A 41 0.41 -6.51 8.57
C ILE A 41 1.06 -7.46 7.57
N MET A 42 0.60 -8.72 7.58
CA MET A 42 1.05 -9.70 6.60
C MET A 42 0.39 -9.45 5.25
N PRO A 43 1.16 -9.50 4.14
CA PRO A 43 0.65 -9.15 2.83
C PRO A 43 -0.29 -10.19 2.21
N THR A 44 -0.36 -11.38 2.81
CA THR A 44 -1.23 -12.50 2.39
C THR A 44 -2.52 -12.59 3.20
N VAL A 45 -2.68 -11.77 4.24
CA VAL A 45 -3.84 -11.84 5.14
C VAL A 45 -4.86 -10.76 4.74
N PRO A 46 -6.16 -11.08 4.76
CA PRO A 46 -7.19 -10.13 4.43
C PRO A 46 -7.21 -8.90 5.36
N LEU A 47 -7.31 -7.71 4.79
CA LEU A 47 -7.41 -6.43 5.51
C LEU A 47 -8.63 -6.38 6.44
N ALA A 48 -9.73 -7.01 6.02
CA ALA A 48 -10.93 -7.18 6.84
C ALA A 48 -10.67 -7.98 8.13
N GLU A 49 -9.74 -8.94 8.13
CA GLU A 49 -9.38 -9.68 9.35
C GLU A 49 -8.63 -8.81 10.36
N TYR A 50 -7.86 -7.84 9.88
CA TYR A 50 -7.21 -6.86 10.76
C TYR A 50 -8.18 -5.78 11.29
N GLY A 51 -9.39 -5.73 10.75
CA GLY A 51 -10.43 -4.78 11.11
C GLY A 51 -10.48 -3.54 10.23
N LEU A 52 -9.97 -3.60 8.99
CA LEU A 52 -10.10 -2.50 8.05
C LEU A 52 -11.58 -2.21 7.75
N ASP A 53 -11.97 -0.96 7.96
CA ASP A 53 -13.30 -0.43 7.72
C ASP A 53 -13.36 0.45 6.46
N SER A 54 -14.58 0.78 6.01
CA SER A 54 -14.79 1.55 4.79
C SER A 54 -14.18 2.94 4.81
N VAL A 55 -14.04 3.55 6.00
CA VAL A 55 -13.43 4.88 6.13
C VAL A 55 -11.93 4.76 5.94
N ALA A 56 -11.28 3.78 6.58
CA ALA A 56 -9.87 3.50 6.38
C ALA A 56 -9.55 3.15 4.91
N ALA A 57 -10.41 2.37 4.24
CA ALA A 57 -10.27 2.06 2.82
C ALA A 57 -10.36 3.32 1.94
N LEU A 58 -11.34 4.21 2.19
CA LEU A 58 -11.46 5.47 1.45
C LEU A 58 -10.27 6.40 1.68
N SER A 59 -9.77 6.51 2.92
CA SER A 59 -8.58 7.30 3.22
C SER A 59 -7.34 6.74 2.53
N LEU A 60 -7.19 5.41 2.49
CA LEU A 60 -6.11 4.76 1.76
C LEU A 60 -6.17 5.06 0.25
N CYS A 61 -7.35 5.02 -0.36
CA CYS A 61 -7.52 5.41 -1.77
C CYS A 61 -7.13 6.87 -2.01
N GLY A 62 -7.51 7.79 -1.12
CA GLY A 62 -7.10 9.19 -1.20
C GLY A 62 -5.58 9.39 -1.09
N ASP A 63 -4.91 8.65 -0.20
CA ASP A 63 -3.44 8.67 -0.12
C ASP A 63 -2.81 8.14 -1.42
N ILE A 64 -3.37 7.09 -2.03
CA ILE A 64 -2.85 6.53 -3.28
C ILE A 64 -3.03 7.52 -4.44
N GLU A 65 -4.20 8.15 -4.52
CA GLU A 65 -4.49 9.20 -5.51
C GLU A 65 -3.49 10.35 -5.40
N GLU A 66 -3.15 10.78 -4.18
CA GLU A 66 -2.21 11.89 -3.95
C GLU A 66 -0.74 11.51 -4.20
N ASP A 67 -0.30 10.33 -3.76
CA ASP A 67 1.11 9.89 -3.90
C ASP A 67 1.43 9.35 -5.31
N PHE A 68 0.46 8.75 -6.01
CA PHE A 68 0.68 8.04 -7.28
C PHE A 68 -0.11 8.59 -8.48
N ASP A 69 -0.93 9.63 -8.30
CA ASP A 69 -1.81 10.19 -9.34
C ASP A 69 -2.76 9.14 -9.97
N LEU A 70 -3.09 8.10 -9.20
CA LEU A 70 -3.91 6.95 -9.60
C LEU A 70 -5.32 7.07 -9.05
N VAL A 71 -6.34 7.03 -9.91
CA VAL A 71 -7.75 7.03 -9.47
C VAL A 71 -8.18 5.61 -9.10
N LEU A 72 -8.52 5.38 -7.83
CA LEU A 72 -8.94 4.07 -7.33
C LEU A 72 -10.28 4.14 -6.62
N GLU A 73 -11.17 3.20 -6.92
CA GLU A 73 -12.42 3.09 -6.18
C GLU A 73 -12.19 2.45 -4.80
N PRO A 74 -12.87 2.89 -3.73
CA PRO A 74 -12.72 2.28 -2.41
C PRO A 74 -13.09 0.78 -2.41
N THR A 75 -13.90 0.34 -3.37
CA THR A 75 -14.24 -1.08 -3.59
C THR A 75 -13.00 -1.96 -3.82
N VAL A 76 -11.85 -1.39 -4.23
CA VAL A 76 -10.60 -2.12 -4.43
C VAL A 76 -10.13 -2.82 -3.15
N ALA A 77 -10.47 -2.29 -1.97
CA ALA A 77 -10.13 -2.93 -0.70
C ALA A 77 -10.95 -4.22 -0.45
N TRP A 78 -12.06 -4.40 -1.16
CA TRP A 78 -12.87 -5.62 -1.16
C TRP A 78 -12.55 -6.53 -2.34
N ASP A 79 -12.27 -5.97 -3.52
CA ASP A 79 -11.84 -6.75 -4.70
C ASP A 79 -10.44 -7.35 -4.50
N TYR A 80 -9.55 -6.59 -3.86
CA TYR A 80 -8.19 -6.97 -3.51
C TYR A 80 -8.02 -6.89 -1.99
N PRO A 81 -8.55 -7.86 -1.23
CA PRO A 81 -8.60 -7.79 0.22
C PRO A 81 -7.24 -7.96 0.88
N THR A 82 -6.12 -8.03 0.14
CA THR A 82 -4.78 -8.25 0.70
C THR A 82 -3.81 -7.21 0.17
N VAL A 83 -2.79 -6.88 0.97
CA VAL A 83 -1.76 -5.89 0.56
C VAL A 83 -1.05 -6.35 -0.70
N ALA A 84 -0.72 -7.64 -0.83
CA ALA A 84 -0.07 -8.15 -2.03
C ALA A 84 -0.92 -7.95 -3.28
N ALA A 85 -2.22 -8.26 -3.20
CA ALA A 85 -3.12 -8.13 -4.34
C ALA A 85 -3.31 -6.65 -4.74
N LEU A 86 -3.48 -5.77 -3.75
CA LEU A 86 -3.61 -4.34 -3.99
C LEU A 86 -2.33 -3.74 -4.59
N ALA A 87 -1.16 -4.11 -4.05
CA ALA A 87 0.13 -3.68 -4.58
C ALA A 87 0.37 -4.15 -6.02
N GLN A 88 -0.06 -5.36 -6.36
CA GLN A 88 0.00 -5.86 -7.74
C GLN A 88 -0.91 -5.06 -8.67
N HIS A 89 -2.12 -4.73 -8.22
CA HIS A 89 -3.04 -3.91 -8.99
C HIS A 89 -2.47 -2.51 -9.25
N LEU A 90 -1.98 -1.82 -8.21
CA LEU A 90 -1.34 -0.51 -8.37
C LEU A 90 -0.15 -0.56 -9.35
N ALA A 91 0.72 -1.58 -9.24
CA ALA A 91 1.87 -1.71 -10.13
C ALA A 91 1.45 -1.88 -11.60
N GLU A 92 0.34 -2.58 -11.86
CA GLU A 92 -0.20 -2.75 -13.21
C GLU A 92 -0.80 -1.43 -13.72
N GLU A 93 -1.58 -0.72 -12.90
CA GLU A 93 -2.17 0.58 -13.28
C GLU A 93 -1.09 1.61 -13.59
N LEU A 94 -0.04 1.71 -12.75
CA LEU A 94 1.11 2.60 -13.00
C LEU A 94 1.80 2.27 -14.32
N ARG A 95 2.02 0.98 -14.62
CA ARG A 95 2.61 0.54 -15.90
C ARG A 95 1.70 0.82 -17.08
N ALA A 96 0.39 0.67 -16.92
CA ALA A 96 -0.58 0.95 -17.98
C ALA A 96 -0.57 2.44 -18.35
N MET A 97 -0.52 3.33 -17.34
CA MET A 97 -0.40 4.77 -17.52
C MET A 97 0.94 5.16 -18.19
N GLU A 98 2.06 4.55 -17.79
CA GLU A 98 3.36 4.76 -18.44
C GLU A 98 3.41 4.26 -19.90
N GLY A 99 2.67 3.19 -20.20
CA GLY A 99 2.63 2.56 -21.52
C GLY A 99 1.79 3.32 -22.55
N GLU A 100 0.75 4.03 -22.13
CA GLU A 100 -0.16 4.75 -23.03
C GLU A 100 0.38 6.13 -23.49
N ASN A 101 1.38 6.68 -22.80
CA ASN A 101 2.05 7.93 -23.17
C ASN A 101 3.24 7.74 -24.14
N ARG A 102 3.22 6.69 -24.98
CA ARG A 102 4.32 6.36 -25.91
C ARG A 102 3.95 6.33 -27.39
#